data_AF-A0A5W6CH46-F1
#
_entry.id   AF-A0A5W6CH46-F1
#
_cell.length_a   1.000
_cell.length_b   1.000
_cell.length_c   1.000
_cell.angle_alpha   90.00
_cell.angle_beta   90.00
_cell.angle_gamma   90.00
#
_symmetry.space_group_name_H-M   'P 1'
#
loop_
_entity.id
_entity.type
_entity.pdbx_description
1 polymer ?
#
loop_
_entity_poly.entity_id
_entity_poly.type
_entity_poly.pdbx_seq_one_letter_code
_entity_poly.pdbx_strand_id
1 'polypeptide(L)'
;QRKAAVKPLKHWIDLTQRAVNDICRETELAEGLGCISCGTKTAFAWHAGHYRSTAAAGHLRFTRFNIHLQCDVCNVYKSGNIEAYRTALVERYGEAAVLALENNNTPHRWTVEELKEIRLAALADLRALKKLEAA
;
A
#
# COMPACT_ATOMS: atom_id res chain seq x y z
N GLN A 1 -3.64 -24.75 -32.49
CA GLN A 1 -2.87 -23.86 -31.58
C GLN A 1 -3.76 -23.48 -30.40
N ARG A 2 -3.43 -23.93 -29.18
CA ARG A 2 -4.10 -23.42 -27.96
C ARG A 2 -3.69 -21.95 -27.81
N LYS A 3 -4.57 -21.01 -28.17
CA LYS A 3 -4.39 -19.59 -27.82
C LYS A 3 -4.17 -19.55 -26.30
N ALA A 4 -2.99 -19.14 -25.85
CA ALA A 4 -2.73 -18.98 -24.43
C ALA A 4 -3.83 -18.06 -23.87
N ALA A 5 -4.55 -18.53 -22.84
CA ALA A 5 -5.65 -17.77 -22.27
C ALA A 5 -5.09 -16.44 -21.72
N VAL A 6 -5.52 -15.33 -22.34
CA VAL A 6 -5.15 -13.98 -21.89
C VAL A 6 -5.58 -13.83 -20.44
N LYS A 7 -4.64 -13.49 -19.56
CA LYS A 7 -4.93 -13.32 -18.14
C LYS A 7 -5.88 -12.13 -17.94
N PRO A 8 -6.92 -12.25 -17.09
CA PRO A 8 -7.87 -11.17 -16.85
C PRO A 8 -7.20 -10.00 -16.12
N LEU A 9 -7.74 -8.78 -16.24
CA LEU A 9 -7.19 -7.58 -15.60
C LEU A 9 -6.98 -7.74 -14.08
N LYS A 10 -7.93 -8.40 -13.40
CA LYS A 10 -7.83 -8.69 -11.95
C LYS A 10 -6.53 -9.42 -11.59
N HIS A 11 -6.08 -10.34 -12.44
CA HIS A 11 -4.82 -11.06 -12.21
C HIS A 11 -3.63 -10.09 -12.11
N TRP A 12 -3.59 -9.10 -13.01
CA TRP A 12 -2.55 -8.06 -13.02
C TRP A 12 -2.69 -7.10 -11.84
N ILE A 13 -3.92 -6.72 -11.47
CA ILE A 13 -4.18 -5.90 -10.28
C ILE A 13 -3.66 -6.60 -9.02
N ASP A 14 -4.00 -7.88 -8.83
CA ASP A 14 -3.61 -8.64 -7.64
C ASP A 14 -2.08 -8.81 -7.55
N LEU A 15 -1.40 -9.06 -8.68
CA LEU A 15 0.06 -9.17 -8.73
C LEU A 15 0.75 -7.84 -8.43
N THR A 16 0.20 -6.75 -8.93
CA THR A 16 0.75 -5.40 -8.75
C THR A 16 0.56 -4.95 -7.31
N GLN A 17 -0.62 -5.20 -6.73
CA GLN A 17 -0.90 -4.83 -5.35
C GLN A 17 0.01 -5.57 -4.36
N ARG A 18 0.26 -6.86 -4.57
CA ARG A 18 1.24 -7.60 -3.73
C ARG A 18 2.60 -6.91 -3.75
N ALA A 19 3.13 -6.59 -4.93
CA ALA A 19 4.44 -5.95 -5.05
C ALA A 19 4.49 -4.56 -4.40
N VAL A 20 3.47 -3.72 -4.61
CA VAL A 20 3.39 -2.38 -4.01
C VAL A 20 3.23 -2.45 -2.49
N ASN A 21 2.36 -3.35 -2.01
CA ASN A 21 2.18 -3.57 -0.58
C ASN A 21 3.47 -4.04 0.09
N ASP A 22 4.20 -4.97 -0.55
CA ASP A 22 5.46 -5.48 -0.01
C ASP A 22 6.48 -4.35 0.12
N ILE A 23 6.75 -3.56 -0.94
CA ILE A 23 7.72 -2.47 -0.82
C ILE A 23 7.31 -1.43 0.24
N CYS A 24 6.03 -1.04 0.34
CA CYS A 24 5.61 -0.08 1.36
C CYS A 24 5.80 -0.64 2.79
N ARG A 25 5.43 -1.90 3.02
CA ARG A 25 5.59 -2.57 4.31
C ARG A 25 7.06 -2.75 4.68
N GLU A 26 7.86 -3.30 3.78
CA GLU A 26 9.28 -3.57 4.06
C GLU A 26 10.08 -2.27 4.26
N THR A 27 9.75 -1.19 3.54
CA THR A 27 10.41 0.11 3.72
C THR A 27 10.17 0.65 5.13
N GLU A 28 8.93 0.71 5.59
CA GLU A 28 8.62 1.23 6.93
C GLU A 28 9.16 0.32 8.05
N LEU A 29 9.24 -0.99 7.82
CA LEU A 29 9.90 -1.92 8.74
C LEU A 29 11.41 -1.65 8.82
N ALA A 30 12.09 -1.48 7.68
CA ALA A 30 13.52 -1.16 7.62
C ALA A 30 13.85 0.19 8.27
N GLU A 31 12.93 1.17 8.18
CA GLU A 31 13.02 2.46 8.87
C GLU A 31 12.72 2.37 10.38
N GLY A 32 12.33 1.20 10.89
CA GLY A 32 12.03 0.98 12.30
C GLY A 32 10.72 1.64 12.77
N LEU A 33 9.81 1.91 11.84
CA LEU A 33 8.49 2.46 12.12
C LEU A 33 7.58 1.39 12.74
N GLY A 34 6.57 1.86 13.46
CA GLY A 34 5.51 1.02 14.03
C GLY A 34 4.22 1.10 13.21
N CYS A 35 3.20 0.39 13.67
CA CYS A 35 1.84 0.47 13.13
C CYS A 35 1.39 1.94 13.03
N ILE A 36 1.01 2.39 11.84
CA ILE A 36 0.54 3.77 11.59
C ILE A 36 -0.59 4.18 12.53
N SER A 37 -1.47 3.26 12.93
CA SER A 37 -2.65 3.59 13.74
C SER A 37 -2.45 3.49 15.25
N CYS A 38 -1.52 2.66 15.75
CA CYS A 38 -1.37 2.47 17.20
C CYS A 38 0.07 2.56 17.71
N GLY A 39 1.03 2.80 16.83
CA GLY A 39 2.44 2.95 17.18
C GLY A 39 3.16 1.68 17.65
N THR A 40 2.46 0.54 17.80
CA THR A 40 3.13 -0.71 18.21
C THR A 40 4.27 -1.05 17.27
N LYS A 41 5.39 -1.53 17.82
CA LYS A 41 6.52 -2.08 17.07
C LYS A 41 6.58 -3.61 17.12
N THR A 42 5.61 -4.22 17.80
CA THR A 42 5.46 -5.67 17.91
C THR A 42 4.05 -6.05 17.49
N ALA A 43 3.95 -6.97 16.52
CA ALA A 43 2.68 -7.48 16.03
C ALA A 43 2.84 -8.96 15.65
N PHE A 44 1.73 -9.70 15.65
CA PHE A 44 1.74 -11.08 15.16
C PHE A 44 1.95 -11.12 13.65
N ALA A 45 1.32 -10.19 12.93
CA ALA A 45 1.50 -10.01 11.50
C ALA A 45 1.49 -8.53 11.10
N TRP A 46 2.32 -8.22 10.11
CA TRP A 46 2.43 -6.89 9.52
C TRP A 46 1.76 -6.83 8.14
N HIS A 47 0.98 -5.78 7.93
CA HIS A 47 0.25 -5.52 6.70
C HIS A 47 0.64 -4.16 6.11
N ALA A 48 0.34 -3.98 4.83
CA ALA A 48 0.31 -2.67 4.17
C ALA A 48 -1.15 -2.20 4.15
N GLY A 49 -1.56 -1.48 5.18
CA GLY A 49 -2.93 -1.01 5.38
C GLY A 49 -3.22 0.22 4.50
N HIS A 50 -4.38 0.24 3.85
CA HIS A 50 -4.85 1.36 3.02
C HIS A 50 -5.71 2.32 3.84
N TYR A 51 -5.34 3.61 3.92
CA TYR A 51 -6.15 4.62 4.60
C TYR A 51 -7.53 4.77 3.95
N ARG A 52 -7.55 5.06 2.64
CA ARG A 52 -8.74 4.92 1.80
C ARG A 52 -8.73 3.53 1.18
N SER A 53 -9.64 2.68 1.65
CA SER A 53 -9.69 1.27 1.27
C SER A 53 -9.79 1.08 -0.25
N THR A 54 -9.22 -0.01 -0.75
CA THR A 54 -9.28 -0.31 -2.20
C THR A 54 -10.67 -0.63 -2.73
N ALA A 55 -11.63 -0.92 -1.84
CA ALA A 55 -13.04 -1.09 -2.18
C ALA A 55 -13.73 0.27 -2.41
N ALA A 56 -13.43 1.26 -1.56
CA ALA A 56 -14.02 2.59 -1.65
C ALA A 56 -13.28 3.51 -2.64
N ALA A 57 -11.96 3.35 -2.77
CA ALA A 57 -11.09 4.23 -3.56
C ALA A 57 -10.09 3.42 -4.41
N GLY A 58 -10.60 2.59 -5.31
CA GLY A 58 -9.78 1.72 -6.17
C GLY A 58 -8.80 2.45 -7.09
N HIS A 59 -9.02 3.74 -7.36
CA HIS A 59 -8.12 4.62 -8.09
C HIS A 59 -6.87 5.02 -7.29
N LEU A 60 -6.92 4.94 -5.95
CA LEU A 60 -5.78 5.21 -5.05
C LEU A 60 -4.99 3.95 -4.67
N ARG A 61 -5.30 2.80 -5.29
CA ARG A 61 -4.76 1.48 -4.90
C ARG A 61 -3.24 1.42 -4.86
N PHE A 62 -2.56 2.15 -5.75
CA PHE A 62 -1.10 2.14 -5.89
C PHE A 62 -0.45 3.47 -5.47
N THR A 63 -1.21 4.39 -4.89
CA THR A 63 -0.68 5.63 -4.31
C THR A 63 0.03 5.30 -3.00
N ARG A 64 1.37 5.35 -2.96
CA ARG A 64 2.14 4.98 -1.75
C ARG A 64 1.78 5.81 -0.51
N PHE A 65 1.43 7.08 -0.67
CA PHE A 65 0.92 7.93 0.42
C PHE A 65 -0.41 7.44 1.03
N ASN A 66 -1.11 6.49 0.40
CA ASN A 66 -2.32 5.87 0.94
C ASN A 66 -2.04 4.53 1.63
N ILE A 67 -0.77 4.10 1.77
CA ILE A 67 -0.36 2.75 2.15
C ILE A 67 0.74 2.82 3.21
N HIS A 68 0.48 2.28 4.39
CA HIS A 68 1.42 2.30 5.53
C HIS A 68 1.41 0.98 6.29
N LEU A 69 2.47 0.73 7.05
CA LEU A 69 2.64 -0.42 7.93
C LEU A 69 1.54 -0.44 8.99
N GLN A 70 0.85 -1.56 9.10
CA GLN A 70 -0.25 -1.72 10.04
C GLN A 70 -0.25 -3.11 10.67
N CYS A 71 -0.44 -3.18 11.98
CA CYS A 71 -0.57 -4.47 12.68
C CYS A 71 -1.90 -5.15 12.34
N ASP A 72 -1.96 -6.46 12.55
CA ASP A 72 -3.16 -7.29 12.39
C ASP A 72 -4.35 -6.78 13.22
N VAL A 73 -4.13 -6.39 14.48
CA VAL A 73 -5.19 -5.84 15.35
C VAL A 73 -5.86 -4.62 14.73
N CYS A 74 -5.09 -3.65 14.23
CA CYS A 74 -5.66 -2.43 13.66
C CYS A 74 -6.26 -2.69 12.27
N ASN A 75 -5.52 -3.38 11.40
CA ASN A 75 -5.94 -3.57 10.01
C ASN A 75 -7.16 -4.49 9.89
N VAL A 76 -7.11 -5.65 10.55
CA VAL A 76 -8.10 -6.72 10.36
C VAL A 76 -9.27 -6.57 11.34
N TYR A 77 -8.98 -6.38 12.62
CA TYR A 77 -10.01 -6.47 13.67
C TYR A 77 -10.65 -5.13 14.04
N LYS A 78 -9.98 -4.00 13.76
CA LYS A 78 -10.50 -2.64 13.99
C LYS A 78 -10.83 -1.90 12.69
N SER A 79 -11.05 -2.64 11.60
CA SER A 79 -11.44 -2.07 10.30
C SER A 79 -10.50 -0.95 9.82
N GLY A 80 -9.19 -1.16 9.95
CA GLY A 80 -8.16 -0.17 9.58
C GLY A 80 -7.91 0.92 10.62
N ASN A 81 -8.63 0.94 11.75
CA ASN A 81 -8.48 1.91 12.84
C ASN A 81 -8.32 3.35 12.31
N ILE A 82 -9.26 3.75 11.44
CA ILE A 82 -9.13 4.89 10.52
C ILE A 82 -8.95 6.23 11.24
N GLU A 83 -9.60 6.45 12.38
CA GLU A 83 -9.44 7.69 13.15
C GLU A 83 -7.99 7.89 13.60
N ALA A 84 -7.41 6.86 14.23
CA ALA A 84 -6.01 6.93 14.66
C ALA A 84 -5.04 6.93 13.48
N TYR A 85 -5.38 6.23 12.38
CA TYR A 85 -4.63 6.32 11.12
C TYR A 85 -4.59 7.76 10.61
N ARG A 86 -5.75 8.44 10.55
CA ARG A 86 -5.86 9.83 10.09
C ARG A 86 -5.00 10.75 10.93
N THR A 87 -5.09 10.64 12.27
CA THR A 87 -4.28 11.44 13.19
C THR A 87 -2.78 11.30 12.88
N ALA A 88 -2.30 10.07 12.68
CA ALA A 88 -0.91 9.83 12.34
C ALA A 88 -0.51 10.36 10.95
N LEU A 89 -1.42 10.32 9.96
CA LEU A 89 -1.15 10.93 8.65
C LEU A 89 -1.02 12.45 8.74
N VAL A 90 -1.88 13.10 9.52
CA VAL A 90 -1.83 14.56 9.73
C VAL A 90 -0.52 14.93 10.43
N GLU A 91 -0.09 14.16 11.43
CA GLU A 91 1.19 14.36 12.10
C GLU A 91 2.38 14.20 11.15
N ARG A 92 2.37 13.18 10.30
CA ARG A 92 3.50 12.88 9.39
C ARG A 92 3.57 13.80 8.16
N TYR A 93 2.43 14.17 7.60
CA TYR A 93 2.36 14.79 6.27
C TYR A 93 1.56 16.11 6.23
N GLY A 94 0.93 16.50 7.34
CA GLY A 94 0.13 17.70 7.46
C GLY A 94 -1.32 17.53 6.98
N GLU A 95 -2.22 18.31 7.59
CA GLU A 95 -3.66 18.27 7.34
C GLU A 95 -4.01 18.49 5.87
N ALA A 96 -3.33 19.41 5.18
CA ALA A 96 -3.61 19.73 3.78
C ALA A 96 -3.40 18.53 2.85
N ALA A 97 -2.36 17.72 3.08
CA ALA A 97 -2.10 16.53 2.28
C ALA A 97 -3.15 15.45 2.53
N VAL A 98 -3.56 15.27 3.79
CA VAL A 98 -4.60 14.31 4.17
C VAL A 98 -5.95 14.70 3.55
N LEU A 99 -6.34 15.97 3.66
CA LEU A 99 -7.57 16.46 3.03
C LEU A 99 -7.54 16.30 1.51
N ALA A 100 -6.40 16.51 0.84
CA ALA A 100 -6.28 16.27 -0.59
C ALA A 100 -6.52 14.79 -0.96
N LEU A 101 -5.99 13.85 -0.16
CA LEU A 101 -6.22 12.42 -0.35
C LEU A 101 -7.68 12.03 -0.12
N GLU A 102 -8.30 12.57 0.93
CA GLU A 102 -9.72 12.36 1.27
C GLU A 102 -10.66 12.85 0.18
N ASN A 103 -10.34 14.00 -0.43
CA ASN A 103 -11.17 14.63 -1.46
C ASN A 103 -10.85 14.16 -2.90
N ASN A 104 -9.80 13.37 -3.11
CA ASN A 104 -9.50 12.84 -4.43
C ASN A 104 -10.51 11.75 -4.84
N ASN A 105 -11.47 12.10 -5.69
CA ASN A 105 -12.47 11.18 -6.23
C ASN A 105 -12.34 11.02 -7.75
N THR A 106 -11.18 11.33 -8.32
CA THR A 106 -10.92 11.21 -9.75
C THR A 106 -10.84 9.73 -10.15
N PRO A 107 -11.75 9.19 -10.96
CA PRO A 107 -11.72 7.78 -11.33
C PRO A 107 -10.47 7.45 -12.15
N HIS A 108 -9.86 6.30 -11.90
CA HIS A 108 -8.75 5.78 -12.70
C HIS A 108 -9.05 4.35 -13.18
N ARG A 109 -8.94 4.13 -14.49
CA ARG A 109 -9.15 2.81 -15.10
C ARG A 109 -7.80 2.20 -15.47
N TRP A 110 -7.34 1.29 -14.63
CA TRP A 110 -6.06 0.59 -14.81
C TRP A 110 -6.00 -0.21 -16.13
N THR A 111 -4.89 -0.08 -16.83
CA THR A 111 -4.53 -0.91 -17.99
C THR A 111 -3.55 -2.01 -17.59
N VAL A 112 -3.41 -3.05 -18.42
CA VAL A 112 -2.45 -4.14 -18.14
C VAL A 112 -1.01 -3.63 -18.22
N GLU A 113 -0.75 -2.70 -19.13
CA GLU A 113 0.54 -2.08 -19.39
C GLU A 113 0.97 -1.25 -18.17
N GLU A 114 0.11 -0.35 -17.69
CA GLU A 114 0.34 0.43 -16.47
C GLU A 114 0.63 -0.47 -15.26
N LEU A 115 -0.17 -1.53 -15.07
CA LEU A 115 0.00 -2.45 -13.96
C LEU A 115 1.35 -3.17 -14.00
N LYS A 116 1.81 -3.56 -15.20
CA LYS A 116 3.14 -4.17 -15.37
C LYS A 116 4.25 -3.19 -14.99
N GLU A 117 4.15 -1.94 -15.42
CA GLU A 117 5.13 -0.90 -15.11
C GLU A 117 5.21 -0.62 -13.60
N ILE A 118 4.07 -0.38 -12.96
CA ILE A 118 3.99 -0.16 -11.50
C ILE A 118 4.58 -1.36 -10.75
N ARG A 119 4.25 -2.58 -11.18
CA ARG A 119 4.76 -3.81 -10.56
C ARG A 119 6.27 -3.93 -10.73
N LEU A 120 6.81 -3.66 -11.92
CA LEU A 120 8.24 -3.75 -12.17
C LEU A 120 9.02 -2.73 -11.33
N ALA A 121 8.52 -1.50 -11.23
CA ALA A 121 9.10 -0.48 -10.36
C ALA A 121 9.09 -0.92 -8.89
N ALA A 122 7.95 -1.38 -8.37
CA ALA A 122 7.86 -1.87 -6.99
C ALA A 122 8.81 -3.04 -6.69
N LEU A 123 8.98 -3.97 -7.63
CA LEU A 123 9.93 -5.07 -7.48
C LEU A 123 11.39 -4.63 -7.56
N ALA A 124 11.71 -3.63 -8.38
CA ALA A 124 13.04 -3.05 -8.46
C ALA A 124 13.40 -2.37 -7.13
N ASP A 125 12.51 -1.56 -6.59
CA ASP A 125 12.68 -0.90 -5.28
C ASP A 125 12.88 -1.92 -4.16
N LEU A 126 12.08 -2.99 -4.15
CA LEU A 126 12.21 -4.05 -3.13
C LEU A 126 13.55 -4.77 -3.21
N ARG A 127 14.07 -5.00 -4.43
CA ARG A 127 15.42 -5.57 -4.60
C ARG A 127 16.50 -4.60 -4.14
N ALA A 128 16.33 -3.31 -4.41
CA ALA A 128 17.27 -2.29 -3.97
C ALA A 128 17.31 -2.18 -2.44
N LEU A 129 16.15 -2.16 -1.78
CA LEU A 129 16.02 -2.15 -0.32
C LEU A 129 16.75 -3.35 0.31
N LYS A 130 16.45 -4.57 -0.16
CA LYS A 130 17.10 -5.79 0.36
C LYS A 130 18.62 -5.82 0.14
N LYS A 131 19.10 -5.18 -0.93
CA LYS A 131 20.54 -5.06 -1.18
C LYS A 131 21.20 -4.10 -0.19
N LEU A 132 20.52 -3.02 0.19
CA LEU A 132 21.00 -2.07 1.19
C LEU A 132 21.03 -2.70 2.59
N GLU A 133 20.03 -3.50 2.96
CA GLU A 133 20.00 -4.20 4.26
C GLU A 133 21.06 -5.29 4.40
N ALA A 134 21.51 -5.88 3.29
CA ALA A 134 22.52 -6.93 3.28
C ALA A 134 23.97 -6.40 3.20
N ALA A 135 24.15 -5.09 3.01
CA ALA A 135 25.46 -4.43 2.88
C ALA A 135 25.93 -3.89 4.23
#